data_AF-A0A4Y9T1Y8-F1
#
_entry.id   AF-A0A4Y9T1Y8-F1
#
_cell.length_a   1.000
_cell.length_b   1.000
_cell.length_c   1.000
_cell.angle_alpha   90.00
_cell.angle_beta   90.00
_cell.angle_gamma   90.00
#
_symmetry.space_group_name_H-M   'P 1'
#
loop_
_entity.id
_entity.type
_entity.pdbx_description
1 polymer ?
#
loop_
_entity_poly.entity_id
_entity_poly.type
_entity_poly.pdbx_seq_one_letter_code
_entity_poly.pdbx_strand_id
1 'polypeptide(L)'
;MNDGTTTEHFRCGYIAIVGRPNVGKSTLMNVLIGAKVSITSRKAQTTRHRITGIQTTDDTQFIYVDTPGFQTRHANALNKTLNKTVANTLTSSDVILFLVEAGMFGPADQQVLDLLPKNVPVILVINKSDRMKDKAELMPFAQKVAALHDFAAIVPVSAKLRFQVEALEGEIRKHLPENPPIFGADDITDRSEKFLAAEIVREKVFRLLGDELPYTSTVVIEKFEQEGNLRRIFAAILVERDSHKAMIIGNKGARLKEISTQSRLDMEKLFGGPVYLEIWVKVKSGWADNEVGLRAYGYE
;
A
#
# COMPACT_ATOMS: atom_id res chain seq x y z
N MET A 1 -2.50 41.61 -6.94
CA MET A 1 -2.02 41.59 -5.53
C MET A 1 -1.80 40.13 -5.21
N ASN A 2 -0.53 39.72 -5.16
CA ASN A 2 -0.12 38.36 -4.82
C ASN A 2 -0.11 38.26 -3.30
N ASP A 3 -1.12 37.64 -2.70
CA ASP A 3 -1.01 37.17 -1.33
C ASP A 3 -0.31 35.81 -1.35
N GLY A 4 1.01 35.87 -1.40
CA GLY A 4 1.86 34.78 -0.97
C GLY A 4 1.82 34.72 0.55
N THR A 5 0.82 34.04 1.11
CA THR A 5 0.90 33.54 2.48
C THR A 5 1.83 32.35 2.48
N THR A 6 3.13 32.64 2.53
CA THR A 6 4.15 31.67 2.95
C THR A 6 3.78 31.30 4.39
N THR A 7 3.21 30.12 4.60
CA THR A 7 3.03 29.54 5.93
C THR A 7 4.42 29.38 6.54
N GLU A 8 4.82 30.30 7.42
CA GLU A 8 6.18 30.40 7.99
C GLU A 8 6.66 29.14 8.73
N HIS A 9 5.79 28.13 8.93
CA HIS A 9 6.12 26.84 9.53
C HIS A 9 5.42 25.65 8.84
N PHE A 10 5.35 25.63 7.50
CA PHE A 10 4.83 24.45 6.79
C PHE A 10 5.82 23.28 6.86
N ARG A 11 5.32 22.08 7.14
CA ARG A 11 6.13 20.86 7.18
C ARG A 11 5.79 19.93 6.02
N CYS A 12 6.79 19.41 5.34
CA CYS A 12 6.58 18.51 4.21
C CYS A 12 7.69 17.48 4.14
N GLY A 13 7.34 16.20 4.07
CA GLY A 13 8.34 15.14 3.96
C GLY A 13 7.77 13.75 3.67
N TYR A 14 8.67 12.85 3.31
CA TYR A 14 8.39 11.46 2.95
C TYR A 14 8.41 10.56 4.18
N ILE A 15 7.36 9.74 4.32
CA ILE A 15 7.17 8.81 5.44
C ILE A 15 7.15 7.38 4.92
N ALA A 16 8.20 6.60 5.18
CA ALA A 16 8.21 5.18 4.83
C ALA A 16 7.31 4.38 5.77
N ILE A 17 6.42 3.54 5.22
CA ILE A 17 5.69 2.55 6.00
C ILE A 17 6.29 1.18 5.73
N VAL A 18 6.95 0.60 6.75
CA VAL A 18 7.67 -0.68 6.63
C VAL A 18 7.25 -1.68 7.69
N GLY A 19 7.52 -2.96 7.42
CA GLY A 19 7.13 -4.07 8.28
C GLY A 19 6.90 -5.34 7.46
N ARG A 20 6.86 -6.50 8.13
CA ARG A 20 6.63 -7.78 7.46
C ARG A 20 5.27 -7.82 6.72
N PRO A 21 5.03 -8.79 5.82
CA PRO A 21 3.72 -8.94 5.19
C PRO A 21 2.57 -9.05 6.21
N ASN A 22 1.40 -8.52 5.85
CA ASN A 22 0.13 -8.62 6.60
C ASN A 22 0.06 -7.91 7.97
N VAL A 23 1.04 -7.07 8.35
CA VAL A 23 0.95 -6.22 9.57
C VAL A 23 -0.04 -5.05 9.43
N GLY A 24 -0.51 -4.76 8.22
CA GLY A 24 -1.55 -3.75 7.95
C GLY A 24 -1.02 -2.40 7.44
N LYS A 25 0.13 -2.36 6.77
CA LYS A 25 0.73 -1.15 6.17
C LYS A 25 -0.24 -0.38 5.28
N SER A 26 -0.74 -1.01 4.21
CA SER A 26 -1.68 -0.42 3.26
C SER A 26 -3.02 -0.04 3.91
N THR A 27 -3.46 -0.80 4.93
CA THR A 27 -4.66 -0.43 5.71
C THR A 27 -4.43 0.86 6.50
N LEU A 28 -3.28 1.00 7.17
CA LEU A 28 -2.94 2.21 7.91
C LEU A 28 -2.81 3.41 6.96
N MET A 29 -2.09 3.24 5.85
CA MET A 29 -1.93 4.26 4.82
C MET A 29 -3.27 4.80 4.31
N ASN A 30 -4.19 3.92 3.91
CA ASN A 30 -5.52 4.32 3.43
C ASN A 30 -6.35 5.05 4.50
N VAL A 31 -6.10 4.74 5.78
CA VAL A 31 -6.81 5.37 6.89
C VAL A 31 -6.28 6.76 7.16
N LEU A 32 -4.95 6.94 7.13
CA LEU A 32 -4.29 8.25 7.25
C LEU A 32 -4.74 9.18 6.11
N ILE A 33 -4.68 8.71 4.86
CA ILE A 33 -5.09 9.49 3.68
C ILE A 33 -6.62 9.73 3.64
N GLY A 34 -7.41 8.86 4.28
CA GLY A 34 -8.87 8.88 4.20
C GLY A 34 -9.44 8.32 2.89
N ALA A 35 -8.60 7.92 1.93
CA ALA A 35 -8.97 7.32 0.65
C ALA A 35 -8.28 5.97 0.42
N LYS A 36 -8.87 5.16 -0.47
CA LYS A 36 -8.33 3.83 -0.82
C LYS A 36 -7.34 3.93 -1.97
N VAL A 37 -6.11 4.33 -1.65
CA VAL A 37 -5.01 4.53 -2.61
C VAL A 37 -4.19 3.25 -2.80
N SER A 38 -3.96 2.49 -1.73
CA SER A 38 -3.24 1.20 -1.77
C SER A 38 -4.19 0.03 -1.59
N ILE A 39 -3.94 -1.08 -2.28
CA ILE A 39 -4.83 -2.24 -2.21
C ILE A 39 -4.60 -3.09 -0.97
N THR A 40 -5.64 -3.78 -0.51
CA THR A 40 -5.59 -4.55 0.74
C THR A 40 -6.11 -5.97 0.56
N SER A 41 -5.39 -6.95 1.11
CA SER A 41 -5.81 -8.34 1.20
C SER A 41 -5.18 -9.02 2.41
N ARG A 42 -5.78 -10.13 2.85
CA ARG A 42 -5.21 -10.99 3.90
C ARG A 42 -4.03 -11.83 3.39
N LYS A 43 -3.87 -11.90 2.07
CA LYS A 43 -2.77 -12.61 1.42
C LYS A 43 -1.49 -11.80 1.49
N ALA A 44 -0.37 -12.50 1.66
CA ALA A 44 0.94 -11.88 1.60
C ALA A 44 1.19 -11.28 0.20
N GLN A 45 2.21 -10.43 0.07
CA GLN A 45 2.65 -9.85 -1.21
C GLN A 45 1.56 -9.08 -1.99
N THR A 46 0.58 -8.52 -1.25
CA THR A 46 -0.50 -7.76 -1.86
C THR A 46 0.01 -6.46 -2.48
N THR A 47 0.94 -5.74 -1.85
CA THR A 47 1.58 -4.55 -2.45
C THR A 47 2.83 -4.97 -3.22
N ARG A 48 2.86 -4.70 -4.53
CA ARG A 48 4.00 -5.02 -5.41
C ARG A 48 4.71 -3.79 -5.98
N HIS A 49 4.09 -2.62 -5.87
CA HIS A 49 4.66 -1.35 -6.29
C HIS A 49 4.83 -0.45 -5.07
N ARG A 50 5.79 0.47 -5.13
CA ARG A 50 5.83 1.60 -4.20
C ARG A 50 4.60 2.47 -4.45
N ILE A 51 3.74 2.69 -3.46
CA ILE A 51 2.57 3.56 -3.63
C ILE A 51 2.77 4.78 -2.75
N THR A 52 2.69 5.96 -3.37
CA THR A 52 2.74 7.24 -2.66
C THR A 52 1.32 7.67 -2.35
N GLY A 53 1.08 8.06 -1.12
CA GLY A 53 -0.18 8.58 -0.65
C GLY A 53 0.02 9.90 0.05
N ILE A 54 -0.80 10.86 -0.29
CA ILE A 54 -0.59 12.25 0.07
C ILE A 54 -1.77 12.68 0.92
N GLN A 55 -1.47 13.33 2.05
CA GLN A 55 -2.44 13.96 2.91
C GLN A 55 -1.92 15.36 3.22
N THR A 56 -2.69 16.38 2.86
CA THR A 56 -2.34 17.77 3.11
C THR A 56 -3.32 18.33 4.16
N THR A 57 -2.76 18.90 5.23
CA THR A 57 -3.45 19.76 6.20
C THR A 57 -2.99 21.20 6.03
N ASP A 58 -3.58 22.13 6.78
CA ASP A 58 -3.27 23.56 6.69
C ASP A 58 -1.78 23.88 6.92
N ASP A 59 -1.08 23.06 7.72
CA ASP A 59 0.30 23.29 8.16
C ASP A 59 1.29 22.17 7.74
N THR A 60 0.80 21.06 7.17
CA THR A 60 1.63 19.88 6.92
C THR A 60 1.21 19.11 5.68
N GLN A 61 2.16 18.68 4.85
CA GLN A 61 1.95 17.68 3.80
C GLN A 61 2.68 16.38 4.16
N PHE A 62 1.90 15.35 4.46
CA PHE A 62 2.38 14.00 4.74
C PHE A 62 2.44 13.20 3.44
N ILE A 63 3.63 12.75 3.06
CA ILE A 63 3.83 11.93 1.86
C ILE A 63 4.17 10.50 2.28
N TYR A 64 3.14 9.70 2.51
CA TYR A 64 3.28 8.30 2.89
C TYR A 64 3.73 7.44 1.72
N VAL A 65 4.71 6.59 1.96
CA VAL A 65 5.24 5.64 0.99
C VAL A 65 4.97 4.23 1.50
N ASP A 66 3.94 3.58 0.95
CA ASP A 66 3.65 2.17 1.23
C ASP A 66 4.60 1.30 0.42
N THR A 67 5.33 0.48 1.16
CA THR A 67 6.33 -0.43 0.60
C THR A 67 5.77 -1.85 0.54
N PRO A 68 6.17 -2.65 -0.46
CA PRO A 68 5.97 -4.10 -0.40
C PRO A 68 6.41 -4.65 0.96
N GLY A 69 5.66 -5.61 1.52
CA GLY A 69 6.13 -6.26 2.75
C GLY A 69 7.47 -6.93 2.49
N PHE A 70 8.45 -6.68 3.36
CA PHE A 70 9.80 -7.22 3.18
C PHE A 70 9.74 -8.75 3.09
N GLN A 71 10.27 -9.29 1.99
CA GLN A 71 10.20 -10.71 1.69
C GLN A 71 11.39 -11.44 2.32
N THR A 72 11.07 -12.30 3.28
CA THR A 72 12.04 -13.09 4.04
C THR A 72 12.14 -14.54 3.55
N ARG A 73 11.23 -14.94 2.65
CA ARG A 73 11.11 -16.31 2.13
C ARG A 73 11.18 -16.31 0.61
N HIS A 74 12.04 -17.18 0.07
CA HIS A 74 12.28 -17.43 -1.37
C HIS A 74 12.91 -16.25 -2.13
N ALA A 75 13.95 -16.54 -2.92
CA ALA A 75 14.75 -15.54 -3.64
C ALA A 75 14.46 -15.56 -5.15
N ASN A 76 13.20 -15.40 -5.56
CA ASN A 76 12.88 -15.18 -6.97
C ASN A 76 13.14 -13.72 -7.38
N ALA A 77 13.19 -13.44 -8.70
CA ALA A 77 13.52 -12.12 -9.23
C ALA A 77 12.58 -11.03 -8.71
N LEU A 78 11.27 -11.31 -8.65
CA LEU A 78 10.27 -10.40 -8.09
C LEU A 78 10.61 -10.02 -6.64
N ASN A 79 10.87 -10.99 -5.77
CA ASN A 79 11.19 -10.72 -4.36
C ASN A 79 12.46 -9.87 -4.18
N LYS A 80 13.48 -10.07 -5.04
CA LYS A 80 14.69 -9.23 -5.02
C LYS A 80 14.37 -7.78 -5.37
N THR A 81 13.57 -7.55 -6.42
CA THR A 81 13.14 -6.21 -6.81
C THR A 81 12.32 -5.53 -5.70
N LEU A 82 11.35 -6.25 -5.11
CA LEU A 82 10.55 -5.73 -4.01
C LEU A 82 11.40 -5.31 -2.80
N ASN A 83 12.38 -6.13 -2.40
CA ASN A 83 13.27 -5.81 -1.29
C ASN A 83 14.19 -4.62 -1.61
N LYS A 84 14.64 -4.47 -2.86
CA LYS A 84 15.41 -3.29 -3.30
C LYS A 84 14.57 -2.01 -3.20
N THR A 85 13.29 -2.05 -3.57
CA THR A 85 12.36 -0.93 -3.41
C THR A 85 12.20 -0.51 -1.95
N VAL A 86 12.12 -1.48 -1.02
CA VAL A 86 12.08 -1.20 0.43
C VAL A 86 13.33 -0.46 0.88
N ALA A 87 14.52 -0.98 0.55
CA ALA A 87 15.79 -0.38 0.95
C ALA A 87 15.95 1.06 0.44
N ASN A 88 15.63 1.31 -0.85
CA ASN A 88 15.68 2.64 -1.44
C ASN A 88 14.69 3.62 -0.78
N THR A 89 13.52 3.13 -0.38
CA THR A 89 12.50 3.95 0.30
C THR A 89 12.99 4.36 1.69
N LEU A 90 13.60 3.44 2.44
CA LEU A 90 14.16 3.72 3.76
C LEU A 90 15.24 4.81 3.72
N THR A 91 16.12 4.79 2.71
CA THR A 91 17.21 5.77 2.59
C THR A 91 16.76 7.18 2.17
N SER A 92 15.54 7.31 1.63
CA SER A 92 15.02 8.57 1.07
C SER A 92 13.87 9.16 1.88
N SER A 93 13.55 8.59 3.05
CA SER A 93 12.45 9.05 3.89
C SER A 93 12.94 9.92 5.05
N ASP A 94 12.14 10.93 5.39
CA ASP A 94 12.38 11.82 6.53
C ASP A 94 11.95 11.18 7.86
N VAL A 95 10.94 10.31 7.81
CA VAL A 95 10.42 9.56 8.96
C VAL A 95 10.11 8.12 8.54
N ILE A 96 10.34 7.16 9.43
CA ILE A 96 10.00 5.75 9.19
C ILE A 96 8.95 5.27 10.20
N LEU A 97 7.86 4.72 9.71
CA LEU A 97 6.90 3.96 10.50
C LEU A 97 7.24 2.47 10.43
N PHE A 98 7.78 1.93 11.52
CA PHE A 98 8.01 0.50 11.66
C PHE A 98 6.78 -0.17 12.26
N LEU A 99 6.01 -0.85 11.42
CA LEU A 99 4.77 -1.51 11.81
C LEU A 99 5.01 -2.96 12.24
N VAL A 100 4.55 -3.26 13.45
CA VAL A 100 4.44 -4.63 13.99
C VAL A 100 2.99 -4.95 14.34
N GLU A 101 2.68 -6.24 14.49
CA GLU A 101 1.38 -6.68 14.97
C GLU A 101 1.41 -6.87 16.48
N ALA A 102 0.43 -6.33 17.20
CA ALA A 102 0.35 -6.45 18.65
C ALA A 102 0.44 -7.92 19.11
N GLY A 103 1.32 -8.18 20.08
CA GLY A 103 1.58 -9.52 20.62
C GLY A 103 2.44 -10.43 19.73
N MET A 104 2.87 -9.98 18.55
CA MET A 104 3.67 -10.77 17.63
C MET A 104 4.90 -10.02 17.13
N PHE A 105 6.07 -10.43 17.64
CA PHE A 105 7.37 -10.03 17.14
C PHE A 105 8.23 -11.28 16.91
N GLY A 106 8.60 -11.54 15.67
CA GLY A 106 9.37 -12.72 15.29
C GLY A 106 10.56 -12.41 14.37
N PRO A 107 11.21 -13.44 13.82
CA PRO A 107 12.39 -13.27 12.98
C PRO A 107 12.17 -12.37 11.75
N ALA A 108 10.97 -12.38 11.16
CA ALA A 108 10.65 -11.52 10.03
C ALA A 108 10.51 -10.04 10.41
N ASP A 109 10.06 -9.75 11.64
CA ASP A 109 10.02 -8.39 12.18
C ASP A 109 11.45 -7.92 12.49
N GLN A 110 12.26 -8.79 13.10
CA GLN A 110 13.69 -8.53 13.36
C GLN A 110 14.45 -8.20 12.07
N GLN A 111 14.26 -8.97 11.00
CA GLN A 111 14.91 -8.70 9.71
C GLN A 111 14.55 -7.34 9.11
N VAL A 112 13.34 -6.83 9.36
CA VAL A 112 12.98 -5.46 8.94
C VAL A 112 13.64 -4.43 9.85
N LEU A 113 13.67 -4.69 11.16
CA LEU A 113 14.34 -3.84 12.14
C LEU A 113 15.83 -3.65 11.81
N ASP A 114 16.51 -4.73 11.41
CA ASP A 114 17.94 -4.74 11.08
C ASP A 114 18.28 -3.89 9.83
N LEU A 115 17.29 -3.56 9.00
CA LEU A 115 17.44 -2.72 7.81
C LEU A 115 17.21 -1.22 8.08
N LEU A 116 16.71 -0.88 9.27
CA LEU A 116 16.37 0.50 9.58
C LEU A 116 17.63 1.36 9.65
N PRO A 117 17.67 2.51 8.95
CA PRO A 117 18.78 3.43 9.05
C PRO A 117 18.82 4.07 10.44
N LYS A 118 20.03 4.23 11.00
CA LYS A 118 20.23 4.80 12.33
C LYS A 118 20.04 6.32 12.42
N ASN A 119 20.04 7.00 11.28
CA ASN A 119 20.04 8.46 11.18
C ASN A 119 18.68 9.06 10.78
N VAL A 120 17.63 8.24 10.70
CA VAL A 120 16.27 8.67 10.38
C VAL A 120 15.38 8.34 11.58
N PRO A 121 14.52 9.27 12.05
CA PRO A 121 13.61 9.00 13.16
C PRO A 121 12.66 7.85 12.82
N VAL A 122 12.62 6.83 13.68
CA VAL A 122 11.75 5.66 13.54
C VAL A 122 10.66 5.72 14.60
N ILE A 123 9.40 5.63 14.18
CA ILE A 123 8.24 5.48 15.05
C ILE A 123 7.80 4.02 15.03
N LEU A 124 7.77 3.39 16.21
CA LEU A 124 7.21 2.05 16.36
C LEU A 124 5.69 2.12 16.37
N VAL A 125 5.06 1.50 15.38
CA VAL A 125 3.60 1.45 15.25
C VAL A 125 3.13 0.04 15.57
N ILE A 126 2.49 -0.13 16.73
CA ILE A 126 1.96 -1.42 17.18
C ILE A 126 0.52 -1.54 16.69
N ASN A 127 0.34 -2.11 15.50
CA ASN A 127 -0.97 -2.19 14.84
C ASN A 127 -1.78 -3.40 15.33
N LYS A 128 -3.09 -3.37 15.03
CA LYS A 128 -4.09 -4.37 15.43
C LYS A 128 -4.19 -4.53 16.95
N SER A 129 -3.99 -3.44 17.70
CA SER A 129 -4.14 -3.43 19.16
C SER A 129 -5.55 -3.86 19.60
N ASP A 130 -6.56 -3.71 18.74
CA ASP A 130 -7.92 -4.23 18.94
C ASP A 130 -8.03 -5.75 19.06
N ARG A 131 -7.01 -6.49 18.63
CA ARG A 131 -7.01 -7.96 18.66
C ARG A 131 -6.36 -8.55 19.92
N MET A 132 -5.71 -7.72 20.73
CA MET A 132 -5.16 -8.14 22.01
C MET A 132 -6.31 -8.45 22.96
N LYS A 133 -6.43 -9.73 23.37
CA LYS A 133 -7.48 -10.17 24.30
C LYS A 133 -7.27 -9.57 25.68
N ASP A 134 -6.02 -9.60 26.15
CA ASP A 134 -5.62 -8.95 27.39
C ASP A 134 -4.91 -7.63 27.09
N LYS A 135 -5.52 -6.52 27.50
CA LYS A 135 -4.92 -5.19 27.32
C LYS A 135 -3.70 -4.99 28.21
N ALA A 136 -3.58 -5.72 29.31
CA ALA A 136 -2.43 -5.64 30.21
C ALA A 136 -1.14 -6.15 29.53
N GLU A 137 -1.24 -7.03 28.53
CA GLU A 137 -0.09 -7.56 27.78
C GLU A 137 0.49 -6.57 26.76
N LEU A 138 -0.26 -5.51 26.39
CA LEU A 138 0.19 -4.55 25.38
C LEU A 138 1.41 -3.76 25.86
N MET A 139 1.43 -3.33 27.11
CA MET A 139 2.51 -2.53 27.66
C MET A 139 3.82 -3.35 27.80
N PRO A 140 3.83 -4.57 28.38
CA PRO A 140 5.00 -5.46 28.34
C PRO A 140 5.49 -5.77 26.93
N PHE A 141 4.59 -6.01 25.98
CA PHE A 141 4.96 -6.23 24.58
C PHE A 141 5.63 -4.98 23.99
N ALA A 142 5.04 -3.80 24.19
CA ALA A 142 5.59 -2.54 23.71
C ALA A 142 6.98 -2.29 24.29
N GLN A 143 7.17 -2.48 25.60
CA GLN A 143 8.48 -2.33 26.27
C GLN A 143 9.53 -3.29 25.71
N LYS A 144 9.15 -4.55 25.48
CA LYS A 144 10.05 -5.56 24.88
C LYS A 144 10.55 -5.11 23.50
N VAL A 145 9.66 -4.62 22.64
CA VAL A 145 10.03 -4.19 21.29
C VAL A 145 10.78 -2.86 21.34
N ALA A 146 10.37 -1.94 22.21
CA ALA A 146 11.03 -0.65 22.44
C ALA A 146 12.52 -0.79 22.77
N ALA A 147 12.90 -1.84 23.50
CA ALA A 147 14.28 -2.08 23.89
C ALA A 147 15.20 -2.51 22.72
N LEU A 148 14.65 -2.80 21.53
CA LEU A 148 15.41 -3.33 20.39
C LEU A 148 15.98 -2.24 19.49
N HIS A 149 15.47 -1.01 19.57
CA HIS A 149 15.88 0.11 18.73
C HIS A 149 15.58 1.43 19.42
N ASP A 150 16.34 2.47 19.11
CA ASP A 150 16.05 3.83 19.58
C ASP A 150 14.88 4.40 18.78
N PHE A 151 13.66 4.20 19.26
CA PHE A 151 12.44 4.71 18.61
C PHE A 151 12.15 6.12 19.08
N ALA A 152 11.87 7.02 18.12
CA ALA A 152 11.49 8.40 18.39
C ALA A 152 10.12 8.50 19.08
N ALA A 153 9.21 7.57 18.76
CA ALA A 153 7.93 7.42 19.43
C ALA A 153 7.41 5.98 19.31
N ILE A 154 6.48 5.62 20.20
CA ILE A 154 5.80 4.31 20.20
C ILE A 154 4.30 4.54 20.28
N VAL A 155 3.57 4.12 19.24
CA VAL A 155 2.13 4.40 19.11
C VAL A 155 1.37 3.10 18.85
N PRO A 156 0.61 2.59 19.83
CA PRO A 156 -0.33 1.49 19.61
C PRO A 156 -1.56 1.96 18.84
N VAL A 157 -1.83 1.35 17.68
CA VAL A 157 -2.93 1.75 16.81
C VAL A 157 -3.84 0.58 16.43
N SER A 158 -5.07 0.91 16.07
CA SER A 158 -5.89 0.01 15.24
C SER A 158 -6.26 0.73 13.97
N ALA A 159 -5.58 0.42 12.86
CA ALA A 159 -5.93 0.97 11.56
C ALA A 159 -7.39 0.63 11.20
N LYS A 160 -7.86 -0.58 11.55
CA LYS A 160 -9.24 -1.01 11.26
C LYS A 160 -10.28 -0.17 12.00
N LEU A 161 -10.04 0.11 13.28
CA LEU A 161 -10.98 0.86 14.14
C LEU A 161 -10.67 2.36 14.19
N ARG A 162 -9.67 2.83 13.44
CA ARG A 162 -9.15 4.21 13.45
C ARG A 162 -8.73 4.68 14.86
N PHE A 163 -8.24 3.76 15.68
CA PHE A 163 -7.79 4.07 17.04
C PHE A 163 -6.37 4.64 17.03
N GLN A 164 -6.17 5.79 17.68
CA GLN A 164 -4.88 6.52 17.81
C GLN A 164 -4.22 6.94 16.49
N VAL A 165 -4.97 7.03 15.40
CA VAL A 165 -4.43 7.48 14.11
C VAL A 165 -4.01 8.95 14.15
N GLU A 166 -4.83 9.82 14.75
CA GLU A 166 -4.50 11.25 14.93
C GLU A 166 -3.28 11.45 15.84
N ALA A 167 -3.15 10.63 16.89
CA ALA A 167 -1.97 10.66 17.76
C ALA A 167 -0.70 10.26 16.99
N LEU A 168 -0.80 9.25 16.12
CA LEU A 168 0.30 8.86 15.24
C LEU A 168 0.67 9.98 14.26
N GLU A 169 -0.30 10.65 13.63
CA GLU A 169 -0.05 11.82 12.78
C GLU A 169 0.66 12.94 13.53
N GLY A 170 0.26 13.20 14.78
CA GLY A 170 0.91 14.17 15.66
C GLY A 170 2.38 13.83 15.93
N GLU A 171 2.71 12.56 16.20
CA GLU A 171 4.10 12.14 16.36
C GLU A 171 4.90 12.27 15.05
N ILE A 172 4.31 11.92 13.91
CA ILE A 172 4.96 12.06 12.60
C ILE A 172 5.31 13.53 12.33
N ARG A 173 4.35 14.45 12.54
CA ARG A 173 4.51 15.88 12.26
C ARG A 173 5.73 16.48 12.96
N LYS A 174 6.00 16.10 14.22
CA LYS A 174 7.14 16.60 15.00
C LYS A 174 8.50 16.33 14.35
N HIS A 175 8.58 15.26 13.56
CA HIS A 175 9.82 14.81 12.93
C HIS A 175 9.94 15.20 11.46
N LEU A 176 8.88 15.72 10.84
CA LEU A 176 8.94 16.20 9.46
C LEU A 176 9.74 17.50 9.36
N PRO A 177 10.57 17.68 8.31
CA PRO A 177 11.29 18.91 8.08
C PRO A 177 10.35 20.06 7.67
N GLU A 178 10.79 21.28 7.92
CA GLU A 178 10.12 22.49 7.44
C GLU A 178 10.50 22.69 5.97
N ASN A 179 9.53 22.50 5.09
CA ASN A 179 9.67 22.50 3.64
C ASN A 179 8.33 22.94 3.03
N PRO A 180 8.32 23.61 1.87
CA PRO A 180 7.07 23.88 1.14
C PRO A 180 6.39 22.57 0.69
N PRO A 181 5.07 22.58 0.42
CA PRO A 181 4.38 21.43 -0.14
C PRO A 181 4.97 21.04 -1.51
N ILE A 182 5.06 19.73 -1.76
CA ILE A 182 5.56 19.14 -3.01
C ILE A 182 4.41 18.89 -3.99
N PHE A 183 3.25 18.48 -3.48
CA PHE A 183 2.05 18.13 -4.24
C PHE A 183 0.93 19.15 -4.05
N GLY A 184 -0.09 19.11 -4.91
CA GLY A 184 -1.30 19.92 -4.76
C GLY A 184 -2.06 19.59 -3.48
N ALA A 185 -2.86 20.55 -2.99
CA ALA A 185 -3.61 20.39 -1.74
C ALA A 185 -4.61 19.22 -1.77
N ASP A 186 -5.20 18.97 -2.94
CA ASP A 186 -6.20 17.91 -3.17
C ASP A 186 -5.60 16.60 -3.69
N ASP A 187 -4.28 16.54 -3.91
CA ASP A 187 -3.62 15.31 -4.37
C ASP A 187 -3.65 14.27 -3.26
N ILE A 188 -4.17 13.08 -3.56
CA ILE A 188 -4.18 11.93 -2.63
C ILE A 188 -3.11 10.89 -3.00
N THR A 189 -2.53 10.96 -4.20
CA THR A 189 -1.51 10.04 -4.71
C THR A 189 -0.81 10.61 -5.95
N ASP A 190 0.40 10.12 -6.24
CA ASP A 190 1.15 10.41 -7.47
C ASP A 190 0.80 9.44 -8.63
N ARG A 191 -0.13 8.51 -8.40
CA ARG A 191 -0.50 7.45 -9.35
C ARG A 191 -1.69 7.85 -10.20
N SER A 192 -1.60 7.56 -11.51
CA SER A 192 -2.71 7.77 -12.45
C SER A 192 -3.95 6.93 -12.09
N GLU A 193 -5.14 7.41 -12.45
CA GLU A 193 -6.39 6.63 -12.34
C GLU A 193 -6.30 5.29 -13.06
N LYS A 194 -5.57 5.23 -14.18
CA LYS A 194 -5.27 3.99 -14.91
C LYS A 194 -4.55 2.96 -14.03
N PHE A 195 -3.54 3.39 -13.26
CA PHE A 195 -2.83 2.52 -12.33
C PHE A 195 -3.75 2.07 -11.20
N LEU A 196 -4.48 3.00 -10.58
CA LEU A 196 -5.43 2.69 -9.50
C LEU A 196 -6.50 1.69 -9.95
N ALA A 197 -6.99 1.81 -11.19
CA ALA A 197 -7.94 0.88 -11.75
C ALA A 197 -7.37 -0.54 -11.88
N ALA A 198 -6.12 -0.69 -12.35
CA ALA A 198 -5.44 -1.98 -12.42
C ALA A 198 -5.33 -2.61 -11.03
N GLU A 199 -4.91 -1.81 -10.06
CA GLU A 199 -4.74 -2.25 -8.68
C GLU A 199 -6.07 -2.67 -8.04
N ILE A 200 -7.16 -1.92 -8.23
CA ILE A 200 -8.49 -2.29 -7.71
C ILE A 200 -8.93 -3.64 -8.25
N VAL A 201 -8.79 -3.90 -9.55
CA VAL A 201 -9.12 -5.21 -10.14
C VAL A 201 -8.23 -6.30 -9.56
N ARG A 202 -6.92 -6.02 -9.41
CA ARG A 202 -5.97 -6.95 -8.81
C ARG A 202 -6.34 -7.29 -7.36
N GLU A 203 -6.82 -6.32 -6.58
CA GLU A 203 -7.32 -6.58 -5.23
C GLU A 203 -8.44 -7.63 -5.24
N LYS A 204 -9.39 -7.53 -6.18
CA LYS A 204 -10.50 -8.49 -6.28
C LYS A 204 -10.02 -9.87 -6.71
N VAL A 205 -9.06 -9.94 -7.62
CA VAL A 205 -8.34 -11.20 -7.95
C VAL A 205 -7.72 -11.80 -6.68
N PHE A 206 -7.01 -11.00 -5.88
CA PHE A 206 -6.41 -11.45 -4.62
C PHE A 206 -7.45 -11.94 -3.61
N ARG A 207 -8.58 -11.22 -3.48
CA ARG A 207 -9.62 -11.49 -2.47
C ARG A 207 -10.49 -12.69 -2.81
N LEU A 208 -10.82 -12.90 -4.09
CA LEU A 208 -11.85 -13.84 -4.52
C LEU A 208 -11.31 -15.17 -5.04
N LEU A 209 -10.01 -15.28 -5.30
CA LEU A 209 -9.39 -16.49 -5.86
C LEU A 209 -8.59 -17.25 -4.80
N GLY A 210 -8.18 -18.49 -5.11
CA GLY A 210 -7.35 -19.34 -4.22
C GLY A 210 -5.92 -18.82 -4.07
N ASP A 211 -5.08 -19.56 -3.34
CA ASP A 211 -3.77 -19.04 -2.92
C ASP A 211 -2.78 -18.84 -4.07
N GLU A 212 -2.64 -19.76 -5.03
CA GLU A 212 -1.57 -19.67 -6.04
C GLU A 212 -1.80 -18.60 -7.13
N LEU A 213 -3.05 -18.44 -7.56
CA LEU A 213 -3.39 -17.73 -8.79
C LEU A 213 -3.16 -16.20 -8.78
N PRO A 214 -3.40 -15.48 -7.67
CA PRO A 214 -3.04 -14.07 -7.58
C PRO A 214 -1.54 -13.81 -7.75
N TYR A 215 -0.70 -14.80 -7.42
CA TYR A 215 0.74 -14.64 -7.53
C TYR A 215 1.24 -14.77 -8.98
N THR A 216 0.57 -15.59 -9.80
CA THR A 216 0.90 -15.86 -11.21
C THR A 216 0.04 -15.07 -12.21
N SER A 217 -0.62 -14.00 -11.73
CA SER A 217 -1.41 -13.09 -12.56
C SER A 217 -0.98 -11.63 -12.42
N THR A 218 -1.28 -10.85 -13.45
CA THR A 218 -1.15 -9.39 -13.46
C THR A 218 -2.35 -8.76 -14.14
N VAL A 219 -2.63 -7.50 -13.81
CA VAL A 219 -3.72 -6.72 -14.43
C VAL A 219 -3.12 -5.60 -15.25
N VAL A 220 -3.62 -5.45 -16.48
CA VAL A 220 -3.23 -4.39 -17.40
C VAL A 220 -4.47 -3.63 -17.83
N ILE A 221 -4.43 -2.30 -17.79
CA ILE A 221 -5.47 -1.48 -18.43
C ILE A 221 -5.07 -1.26 -19.88
N GLU A 222 -5.80 -1.90 -20.80
CA GLU A 222 -5.56 -1.80 -22.24
C GLU A 222 -6.09 -0.48 -22.79
N LYS A 223 -7.22 0.01 -22.25
CA LYS A 223 -7.82 1.28 -22.65
C LYS A 223 -8.45 1.99 -21.45
N PHE A 224 -8.23 3.29 -21.37
CA PHE A 224 -8.80 4.18 -20.37
C PHE A 224 -9.22 5.47 -21.06
N GLU A 225 -10.50 5.76 -21.08
CA GLU A 225 -11.07 6.98 -21.69
C GLU A 225 -11.93 7.71 -20.69
N GLN A 226 -11.89 9.03 -20.74
CA GLN A 226 -12.74 9.90 -19.95
C GLN A 226 -13.72 10.64 -20.88
N GLU A 227 -15.01 10.39 -20.68
CA GLU A 227 -16.12 11.03 -21.40
C GLU A 227 -16.92 11.87 -20.39
N GLY A 228 -16.52 13.14 -20.23
CA GLY A 228 -17.06 13.99 -19.16
C GLY A 228 -16.73 13.42 -17.78
N ASN A 229 -17.75 13.01 -17.01
CA ASN A 229 -17.57 12.35 -15.71
C ASN A 229 -17.52 10.80 -15.81
N LEU A 230 -17.81 10.22 -16.98
CA LEU A 230 -17.75 8.78 -17.20
C LEU A 230 -16.32 8.33 -17.48
N ARG A 231 -15.85 7.31 -16.76
CA ARG A 231 -14.60 6.61 -17.05
C ARG A 231 -14.90 5.29 -17.73
N ARG A 232 -14.36 5.08 -18.92
CA ARG A 232 -14.47 3.81 -19.67
C ARG A 232 -13.14 3.08 -19.57
N ILE A 233 -13.17 1.97 -18.86
CA ILE A 233 -11.99 1.22 -18.45
C ILE A 233 -12.09 -0.19 -19.02
N PHE A 234 -11.04 -0.58 -19.72
CA PHE A 234 -10.93 -1.88 -20.32
C PHE A 234 -9.68 -2.59 -19.78
N ALA A 235 -9.88 -3.65 -19.02
CA ALA A 235 -8.85 -4.34 -18.26
C ALA A 235 -8.63 -5.78 -18.74
N ALA A 236 -7.38 -6.20 -18.73
CA ALA A 236 -6.95 -7.57 -18.99
C ALA A 236 -6.36 -8.18 -17.72
N ILE A 237 -6.92 -9.30 -17.26
CA ILE A 237 -6.25 -10.17 -16.30
C ILE A 237 -5.41 -11.16 -17.10
N LEU A 238 -4.08 -11.01 -17.01
CA LEU A 238 -3.14 -11.90 -17.66
C LEU A 238 -2.79 -13.06 -16.74
N VAL A 239 -2.81 -14.28 -17.28
CA VAL A 239 -2.43 -15.51 -16.57
C VAL A 239 -1.49 -16.38 -17.40
N GLU A 240 -0.79 -17.29 -16.74
CA GLU A 240 0.17 -18.17 -17.42
C GLU A 240 -0.45 -19.36 -18.17
N ARG A 241 -1.61 -19.88 -17.71
CA ARG A 241 -2.19 -21.15 -18.18
C ARG A 241 -3.71 -21.07 -18.33
N ASP A 242 -4.27 -21.86 -19.24
CA ASP A 242 -5.73 -21.93 -19.48
C ASP A 242 -6.54 -22.37 -18.25
N SER A 243 -5.97 -23.25 -17.41
CA SER A 243 -6.58 -23.63 -16.14
C SER A 243 -6.81 -22.42 -15.23
N HIS A 244 -5.84 -21.51 -15.14
CA HIS A 244 -5.96 -20.27 -14.36
C HIS A 244 -7.00 -19.34 -14.97
N LYS A 245 -7.08 -19.26 -16.30
CA LYS A 245 -8.11 -18.50 -17.00
C LYS A 245 -9.52 -19.01 -16.64
N ALA A 246 -9.71 -20.32 -16.66
CA ALA A 246 -10.98 -20.94 -16.27
C ALA A 246 -11.33 -20.65 -14.79
N MET A 247 -10.35 -20.65 -13.89
CA MET A 247 -10.55 -20.32 -12.47
C MET A 247 -10.99 -18.86 -12.25
N ILE A 248 -10.41 -17.89 -12.97
CA ILE A 248 -10.82 -16.48 -12.90
C ILE A 248 -12.24 -16.30 -13.42
N ILE A 249 -12.58 -16.94 -14.55
CA ILE A 249 -13.93 -16.87 -15.12
C ILE A 249 -14.94 -17.48 -14.15
N GLY A 250 -14.60 -18.63 -13.58
CA GLY A 250 -15.45 -19.39 -12.68
C GLY A 250 -16.66 -20.01 -13.38
N ASN A 251 -17.46 -20.75 -12.62
CA ASN A 251 -18.63 -21.45 -13.17
C ASN A 251 -19.59 -20.46 -13.84
N LYS A 252 -19.86 -20.65 -15.14
CA LYS A 252 -20.71 -19.77 -15.98
C LYS A 252 -20.35 -18.28 -15.91
N GLY A 253 -19.08 -17.94 -15.68
CA GLY A 253 -18.62 -16.55 -15.60
C GLY A 253 -18.94 -15.85 -14.27
N ALA A 254 -19.47 -16.55 -13.27
CA ALA A 254 -19.93 -15.95 -12.02
C ALA A 254 -18.80 -15.22 -11.27
N ARG A 255 -17.58 -15.76 -11.31
CA ARG A 255 -16.43 -15.18 -10.59
C ARG A 255 -15.92 -13.91 -11.26
N LEU A 256 -15.78 -13.91 -12.58
CA LEU A 256 -15.39 -12.71 -13.32
C LEU A 256 -16.44 -11.60 -13.20
N LYS A 257 -17.73 -11.96 -13.18
CA LYS A 257 -18.82 -11.02 -12.92
C LYS A 257 -18.70 -10.40 -11.52
N GLU A 258 -18.39 -11.19 -10.51
CA GLU A 258 -18.17 -10.72 -9.14
C GLU A 258 -16.95 -9.77 -9.06
N ILE A 259 -15.82 -10.15 -9.66
CA ILE A 259 -14.61 -9.31 -9.76
C ILE A 259 -14.94 -7.97 -10.41
N SER A 260 -15.60 -7.99 -11.58
CA SER A 260 -15.95 -6.76 -12.32
C SER A 260 -16.89 -5.88 -11.50
N THR A 261 -17.95 -6.46 -10.91
CA THR A 261 -18.93 -5.71 -10.12
C THR A 261 -18.29 -5.02 -8.91
N GLN A 262 -17.50 -5.74 -8.12
CA GLN A 262 -16.84 -5.15 -6.94
C GLN A 262 -15.76 -4.15 -7.33
N SER A 263 -15.07 -4.36 -8.45
CA SER A 263 -14.04 -3.42 -8.93
C SER A 263 -14.67 -2.11 -9.39
N ARG A 264 -15.76 -2.18 -10.17
CA ARG A 264 -16.50 -1.01 -10.65
C ARG A 264 -17.00 -0.15 -9.49
N LEU A 265 -17.61 -0.76 -8.47
CA LEU A 265 -18.12 -0.03 -7.30
C LEU A 265 -17.01 0.68 -6.51
N ASP A 266 -15.86 0.01 -6.32
CA ASP A 266 -14.70 0.64 -5.67
C ASP A 266 -14.14 1.81 -6.50
N MET A 267 -14.10 1.67 -7.82
CA MET A 267 -13.65 2.73 -8.74
C MET A 267 -14.60 3.93 -8.74
N GLU A 268 -15.93 3.71 -8.77
CA GLU A 268 -16.92 4.80 -8.70
C GLU A 268 -16.76 5.63 -7.44
N LYS A 269 -16.52 4.96 -6.31
CA LYS A 269 -16.27 5.64 -5.03
C LYS A 269 -14.96 6.42 -5.04
N LEU A 270 -13.88 5.83 -5.57
CA LEU A 270 -12.57 6.47 -5.58
C LEU A 270 -12.49 7.65 -6.55
N PHE A 271 -13.11 7.52 -7.73
CA PHE A 271 -13.02 8.49 -8.81
C PHE A 271 -14.13 9.55 -8.78
N GLY A 272 -15.15 9.39 -7.92
CA GLY A 272 -16.24 10.36 -7.77
C GLY A 272 -17.15 10.48 -9.00
N GLY A 273 -17.33 9.40 -9.76
CA GLY A 273 -18.11 9.42 -11.00
C GLY A 273 -18.45 8.03 -11.53
N PRO A 274 -19.34 7.92 -12.53
CA PRO A 274 -19.73 6.64 -13.12
C PRO A 274 -18.57 5.95 -13.83
N VAL A 275 -18.53 4.62 -13.76
CA VAL A 275 -17.48 3.80 -14.38
C VAL A 275 -18.10 2.71 -15.25
N TYR A 276 -17.75 2.69 -16.55
CA TYR A 276 -17.91 1.53 -17.41
C TYR A 276 -16.65 0.67 -17.30
N LEU A 277 -16.77 -0.56 -16.79
CA LEU A 277 -15.65 -1.48 -16.61
C LEU A 277 -15.88 -2.77 -17.37
N GLU A 278 -14.99 -3.06 -18.32
CA GLU A 278 -14.94 -4.31 -19.05
C GLU A 278 -13.66 -5.06 -18.70
N ILE A 279 -13.78 -6.35 -18.37
CA ILE A 279 -12.65 -7.18 -17.96
C ILE A 279 -12.64 -8.47 -18.78
N TRP A 280 -11.49 -8.81 -19.36
CA TRP A 280 -11.24 -10.11 -19.98
C TRP A 280 -10.05 -10.82 -19.35
N VAL A 281 -9.94 -12.11 -19.62
CA VAL A 281 -8.84 -12.95 -19.15
C VAL A 281 -8.07 -13.49 -20.34
N LYS A 282 -6.76 -13.17 -20.40
CA LYS A 282 -5.85 -13.57 -21.49
C LYS A 282 -4.77 -14.48 -20.95
N VAL A 283 -4.46 -15.55 -21.68
CA VAL A 283 -3.31 -16.42 -21.37
C VAL A 283 -2.08 -15.85 -22.07
N LYS A 284 -1.03 -15.56 -21.30
CA LYS A 284 0.27 -15.10 -21.80
C LYS A 284 1.36 -15.74 -20.93
N SER A 285 2.01 -16.78 -21.44
CA SER A 285 3.08 -17.48 -20.72
C SER A 285 4.37 -16.62 -20.64
N GLY A 286 5.18 -16.83 -19.61
CA GLY A 286 6.52 -16.24 -19.49
C GLY A 286 6.57 -14.74 -19.16
N TRP A 287 5.45 -14.11 -18.81
CA TRP A 287 5.41 -12.67 -18.50
C TRP A 287 6.12 -12.30 -17.19
N ALA A 288 6.14 -13.22 -16.23
CA ALA A 288 6.79 -13.06 -14.93
C ALA A 288 8.29 -13.46 -14.94
N ASP A 289 8.75 -14.12 -16.02
CA ASP A 289 10.04 -14.81 -16.07
C ASP A 289 11.17 -13.97 -16.69
N ASN A 290 10.88 -12.76 -17.21
CA ASN A 290 11.90 -11.88 -17.76
C ASN A 290 11.70 -10.41 -17.37
N GLU A 291 12.81 -9.70 -17.21
CA GLU A 291 12.83 -8.28 -16.81
C GLU A 291 12.08 -7.39 -17.81
N VAL A 292 12.10 -7.73 -19.09
CA VAL A 292 11.38 -7.01 -20.15
C VAL A 292 9.86 -7.06 -19.92
N GLY A 293 9.33 -8.22 -19.54
CA GLY A 293 7.94 -8.42 -19.18
C GLY A 293 7.57 -7.66 -17.92
N LEU A 294 8.41 -7.72 -16.88
CA LEU A 294 8.18 -6.97 -15.64
C LEU A 294 8.13 -5.45 -15.87
N ARG A 295 9.06 -4.90 -16.65
CA ARG A 295 9.06 -3.47 -17.05
C ARG A 295 7.83 -3.10 -17.88
N ALA A 296 7.45 -3.95 -18.83
CA ALA A 296 6.29 -3.71 -19.69
C ALA A 296 4.96 -3.59 -18.91
N TYR A 297 4.90 -4.09 -17.67
CA TYR A 297 3.72 -4.01 -16.80
C TYR A 297 3.94 -3.14 -15.55
N GLY A 298 4.98 -2.30 -15.52
CA GLY A 298 5.17 -1.26 -14.50
C GLY A 298 5.83 -1.74 -13.21
N TYR A 299 6.51 -2.90 -13.21
CA TYR A 299 7.35 -3.35 -12.10
C TYR A 299 8.79 -2.81 -12.25
N GLU A 300 8.98 -1.51 -12.04
CA GLU A 300 10.28 -0.82 -11.90
C GLU A 300 10.40 -0.10 -10.55
#